data_AF-A0A7S3PL43-F1
#
_entry.id   AF-A0A7S3PL43-F1
#
_cell.length_a   1.000
_cell.length_b   1.000
_cell.length_c   1.000
_cell.angle_alpha   90.00
_cell.angle_beta   90.00
_cell.angle_gamma   90.00
#
_symmetry.space_group_name_H-M   'P 1'
#
loop_
_entity.id
_entity.type
_entity.pdbx_description
1 polymer ?
#
loop_
_entity_poly.entity_id
_entity_poly.type
_entity_poly.pdbx_seq_one_letter_code
_entity_poly.pdbx_strand_id
1 'polypeptide(L)'
;MECADVHAPKLVAIANGDRAAPVKIGSDNPDNLYQSATISGKIVYRVKVKRGTVAYLGFGTQSGSYGAPGGLSTVDYKEAVEFEMDKDGNFEIVVSSEENKPAGCKNWMKTLSDPESAMLIVRQTYNDHDNEIPATVTIEKLEGQTLPTPVTCEQVDEALKKSALFVGGASFMFARWAKGKASLHRFN
;
A
#
# COMPACT_ATOMS: atom_id res chain seq x y z
N MET A 1 -6.03 3.14 -12.18
CA MET A 1 -7.00 4.20 -12.51
C MET A 1 -8.14 4.23 -11.50
N GLU A 2 -8.97 3.19 -11.44
CA GLU A 2 -10.21 3.15 -10.63
C GLU A 2 -10.10 3.49 -9.13
N CYS A 3 -8.93 3.29 -8.51
CA CYS A 3 -8.71 3.53 -7.08
C CYS A 3 -7.48 4.41 -6.83
N ALA A 4 -7.24 5.38 -7.72
CA ALA A 4 -6.10 6.29 -7.64
C ALA A 4 -6.42 7.64 -6.96
N ASP A 5 -7.69 7.93 -6.62
CA ASP A 5 -8.06 9.16 -5.93
C ASP A 5 -7.55 9.14 -4.49
N VAL A 6 -6.54 9.97 -4.22
CA VAL A 6 -5.93 10.11 -2.89
C VAL A 6 -6.85 10.78 -1.87
N HIS A 7 -7.93 11.43 -2.32
CA HIS A 7 -8.94 12.04 -1.45
C HIS A 7 -10.06 11.08 -1.04
N ALA A 8 -10.24 9.99 -1.79
CA ALA A 8 -11.15 8.89 -1.50
C ALA A 8 -10.41 7.54 -1.59
N PRO A 9 -9.41 7.31 -0.72
CA PRO A 9 -8.53 6.15 -0.82
C PRO A 9 -9.32 4.86 -0.60
N LYS A 10 -8.94 3.81 -1.33
CA LYS A 10 -9.54 2.48 -1.20
C LYS A 10 -8.46 1.41 -1.21
N LEU A 11 -8.52 0.50 -0.24
CA LEU A 11 -7.72 -0.71 -0.27
C LEU A 11 -8.27 -1.67 -1.31
N VAL A 12 -7.42 -2.08 -2.23
CA VAL A 12 -7.72 -3.06 -3.28
C VAL A 12 -6.65 -4.13 -3.34
N ALA A 13 -7.02 -5.34 -3.72
CA ALA A 13 -6.04 -6.40 -3.95
C ALA A 13 -5.08 -6.00 -5.08
N ILE A 14 -3.75 -6.07 -4.86
CA ILE A 14 -2.73 -5.68 -5.86
C ILE A 14 -2.09 -6.90 -6.55
N ALA A 15 -1.88 -7.97 -5.79
CA ALA A 15 -1.41 -9.26 -6.25
C ALA A 15 -2.04 -10.32 -5.34
N ASN A 16 -2.39 -11.48 -5.90
CA ASN A 16 -3.22 -12.48 -5.22
C ASN A 16 -4.54 -11.89 -4.67
N GLY A 17 -5.37 -12.71 -4.01
CA GLY A 17 -6.64 -12.28 -3.41
C GLY A 17 -7.89 -12.58 -4.25
N ASP A 18 -9.04 -12.15 -3.73
CA ASP A 18 -10.40 -12.60 -4.10
C ASP A 18 -10.94 -12.11 -5.46
N ARG A 19 -10.06 -11.80 -6.42
CA ARG A 19 -10.48 -11.43 -7.78
C ARG A 19 -10.82 -12.69 -8.56
N ALA A 20 -11.82 -12.58 -9.44
CA ALA A 20 -12.22 -13.68 -10.33
C ALA A 20 -11.08 -14.19 -11.23
N ALA A 21 -10.13 -13.32 -11.58
CA ALA A 21 -8.88 -13.70 -12.22
C ALA A 21 -7.69 -13.26 -11.33
N PRO A 22 -6.81 -14.20 -10.92
CA PRO A 22 -5.67 -13.86 -10.08
C PRO A 22 -4.66 -13.02 -10.85
N VAL A 23 -4.17 -11.96 -10.22
CA VAL A 23 -3.07 -11.13 -10.72
C VAL A 23 -1.81 -11.50 -9.95
N LYS A 24 -0.73 -11.80 -10.67
CA LYS A 24 0.56 -12.24 -10.10
C LYS A 24 1.67 -11.28 -10.50
N ILE A 25 2.52 -10.92 -9.55
CA ILE A 25 3.55 -9.89 -9.73
C ILE A 25 4.78 -10.25 -8.90
N GLY A 26 5.92 -10.40 -9.56
CA GLY A 26 7.22 -10.33 -8.89
C GLY A 26 7.51 -11.43 -7.86
N SER A 27 7.14 -12.68 -8.16
CA SER A 27 7.24 -13.79 -7.19
C SER A 27 6.40 -13.55 -5.94
N ASP A 28 5.15 -13.14 -6.16
CA ASP A 28 4.14 -12.98 -5.13
C ASP A 28 4.00 -14.25 -4.26
N ASN A 29 3.87 -14.06 -2.95
CA ASN A 29 3.67 -15.17 -2.02
C ASN A 29 2.22 -15.68 -2.15
N PRO A 30 1.99 -16.96 -2.51
CA PRO A 30 0.64 -17.53 -2.57
C PRO A 30 -0.11 -17.49 -1.24
N ASP A 31 0.62 -17.46 -0.12
CA ASP A 31 0.03 -17.38 1.22
C ASP A 31 -0.33 -15.95 1.64
N ASN A 32 -0.10 -14.97 0.77
CA ASN A 32 -0.39 -13.57 1.09
C ASN A 32 -1.70 -13.08 0.47
N LEU A 33 -2.52 -12.44 1.31
CA LEU A 33 -3.45 -11.42 0.88
C LEU A 33 -2.73 -10.07 0.84
N TYR A 34 -2.47 -9.55 -0.36
CA TYR A 34 -1.91 -8.21 -0.55
C TYR A 34 -2.99 -7.20 -0.87
N GLN A 35 -3.09 -6.14 -0.08
CA GLN A 35 -3.95 -4.99 -0.37
C GLN A 35 -3.10 -3.73 -0.47
N SER A 36 -3.51 -2.79 -1.31
CA SER A 36 -2.86 -1.49 -1.41
C SER A 36 -3.85 -0.36 -1.61
N ALA A 37 -3.48 0.84 -1.17
CA ALA A 37 -4.18 2.08 -1.45
C ALA A 37 -3.19 3.15 -1.91
N THR A 38 -3.59 3.95 -2.90
CA THR A 38 -2.85 5.17 -3.27
C THR A 38 -3.10 6.23 -2.21
N ILE A 39 -2.02 6.82 -1.71
CA ILE A 39 -2.04 7.86 -0.68
C ILE A 39 -1.19 9.06 -1.11
N SER A 40 -1.29 10.18 -0.39
CA SER A 40 -0.48 11.38 -0.62
C SER A 40 0.24 11.83 0.64
N GLY A 41 1.45 12.36 0.50
CA GLY A 41 2.18 13.01 1.58
C GLY A 41 1.48 14.23 2.18
N LYS A 42 0.62 14.87 1.37
CA LYS A 42 -0.11 16.08 1.73
C LYS A 42 -1.36 15.82 2.57
N ILE A 43 -1.71 14.55 2.80
CA ILE A 43 -2.98 14.16 3.43
C ILE A 43 -2.68 13.27 4.65
N VAL A 44 -3.43 13.50 5.73
CA VAL A 44 -3.43 12.64 6.91
C VAL A 44 -4.53 11.61 6.77
N TYR A 45 -4.19 10.33 6.89
CA TYR A 45 -5.11 9.21 6.77
C TYR A 45 -5.30 8.50 8.11
N ARG A 46 -6.49 7.94 8.30
CA ARG A 46 -6.79 6.96 9.35
C ARG A 46 -6.98 5.60 8.70
N VAL A 47 -6.24 4.61 9.18
CA VAL A 47 -6.41 3.20 8.84
C VAL A 47 -7.05 2.51 10.04
N LYS A 48 -8.28 2.03 9.89
CA LYS A 48 -8.98 1.25 10.91
C LYS A 48 -8.77 -0.23 10.66
N VAL A 49 -8.45 -0.95 11.73
CA VAL A 49 -8.09 -2.36 11.66
C VAL A 49 -8.89 -3.17 12.68
N LYS A 50 -9.48 -4.28 12.24
CA LYS A 50 -9.88 -5.40 13.09
C LYS A 50 -8.90 -6.54 12.87
N ARG A 51 -8.14 -6.94 13.89
CA ARG A 51 -6.96 -7.80 13.76
C ARG A 51 -7.18 -9.15 13.07
N GLY A 52 -8.37 -9.74 13.18
CA GLY A 52 -8.60 -11.11 12.71
C GLY A 52 -7.70 -12.12 13.44
N THR A 53 -7.43 -13.25 12.82
CA THR A 53 -6.58 -14.32 13.39
C THR A 53 -5.39 -14.71 12.50
N VAL A 54 -5.24 -14.10 11.31
CA VAL A 54 -4.10 -14.35 10.41
C VAL A 54 -2.76 -14.25 11.13
N ALA A 55 -1.87 -15.22 10.92
CA ALA A 55 -0.60 -15.30 11.64
C ALA A 55 0.23 -14.02 11.50
N TYR A 56 0.34 -13.50 10.28
CA TYR A 56 1.09 -12.29 9.98
C TYR A 56 0.21 -11.16 9.48
N LEU A 57 0.42 -9.96 10.01
CA LEU A 57 -0.17 -8.72 9.51
C LEU A 57 0.87 -7.61 9.53
N GLY A 58 1.24 -7.11 8.36
CA GLY A 58 2.23 -6.05 8.19
C GLY A 58 1.73 -4.91 7.31
N PHE A 59 2.18 -3.71 7.63
CA PHE A 59 1.83 -2.47 6.95
C PHE A 59 3.10 -1.80 6.45
N GLY A 60 3.10 -1.28 5.23
CA GLY A 60 4.21 -0.53 4.68
C GLY A 60 3.76 0.70 3.92
N THR A 61 4.50 1.79 4.06
CA THR A 61 4.39 2.94 3.15
C THR A 61 5.53 2.89 2.16
N GLN A 62 5.22 3.10 0.88
CA GLN A 62 6.19 3.03 -0.20
C GLN A 62 6.14 4.26 -1.08
N SER A 63 7.31 4.71 -1.51
CA SER A 63 7.49 5.78 -2.48
C SER A 63 7.93 5.22 -3.83
N GLY A 64 7.63 5.98 -4.88
CA GLY A 64 7.90 5.57 -6.26
C GLY A 64 6.87 4.58 -6.78
N SER A 65 7.20 3.92 -7.90
CA SER A 65 6.32 2.94 -8.54
C SER A 65 7.12 1.90 -9.28
N TYR A 66 6.53 0.71 -9.50
CA TYR A 66 7.12 -0.29 -10.37
C TYR A 66 7.30 0.28 -11.79
N GLY A 67 8.52 0.22 -12.30
CA GLY A 67 8.85 0.69 -13.64
C GLY A 67 9.36 2.13 -13.73
N ALA A 68 9.20 2.94 -12.67
CA ALA A 68 9.78 4.28 -12.62
C ALA A 68 11.27 4.26 -12.21
N PRO A 69 12.07 5.25 -12.61
CA PRO A 69 13.42 5.45 -12.08
C PRO A 69 13.40 5.49 -10.55
N GLY A 70 14.32 4.77 -9.91
CA GLY A 70 14.38 4.64 -8.43
C GLY A 70 13.54 3.50 -7.85
N GLY A 71 12.64 2.88 -8.64
CA GLY A 71 11.85 1.73 -8.21
C GLY A 71 10.88 2.04 -7.05
N LEU A 72 10.55 1.02 -6.28
CA LEU A 72 9.77 1.15 -5.05
C LEU A 72 10.69 1.13 -3.83
N SER A 73 10.63 2.18 -3.03
CA SER A 73 11.39 2.29 -1.79
C SER A 73 10.42 2.26 -0.60
N THR A 74 10.74 1.46 0.42
CA THR A 74 9.99 1.46 1.67
C THR A 74 10.35 2.71 2.47
N VAL A 75 9.33 3.45 2.91
CA VAL A 75 9.46 4.65 3.75
C VAL A 75 9.35 4.27 5.23
N ASP A 76 8.35 3.46 5.56
CA ASP A 76 8.12 2.92 6.89
C ASP A 76 7.50 1.52 6.76
N TYR A 77 7.76 0.66 7.73
CA TYR A 77 7.20 -0.68 7.80
C TYR A 77 7.01 -1.09 9.25
N LYS A 78 5.81 -1.56 9.58
CA LYS A 78 5.47 -2.02 10.92
C LYS A 78 4.56 -3.23 10.86
N GLU A 79 4.76 -4.13 11.80
CA GLU A 79 3.91 -5.28 12.03
C GLU A 79 2.80 -4.93 13.02
N ALA A 80 1.71 -5.68 12.97
CA ALA A 80 0.57 -5.46 13.87
C ALA A 80 1.01 -5.42 15.34
N VAL A 81 1.94 -6.29 15.74
CA VAL A 81 2.45 -6.40 17.11
C VAL A 81 3.15 -5.15 17.65
N GLU A 82 3.51 -4.21 16.77
CA GLU A 82 4.14 -2.94 17.14
C GLU A 82 3.12 -1.84 17.45
N PHE A 83 1.82 -2.09 17.24
CA PHE A 83 0.75 -1.14 17.51
C PHE A 83 0.04 -1.44 18.83
N GLU A 84 -0.39 -0.38 19.52
CA GLU A 84 -1.30 -0.51 20.65
C GLU A 84 -2.67 -0.94 20.14
N MET A 85 -3.15 -2.10 20.62
CA MET A 85 -4.47 -2.64 20.31
C MET A 85 -5.37 -2.59 21.54
N ASP A 86 -6.67 -2.45 21.31
CA ASP A 86 -7.64 -2.67 22.36
C ASP A 86 -7.80 -4.17 22.69
N LYS A 87 -8.56 -4.46 23.76
CA LYS A 87 -8.83 -5.83 24.23
C LYS A 87 -9.57 -6.70 23.21
N ASP A 88 -10.22 -6.09 22.22
CA ASP A 88 -11.02 -6.75 21.19
C ASP A 88 -10.22 -6.87 19.88
N GLY A 89 -8.93 -6.49 19.88
CA GLY A 89 -8.03 -6.56 18.73
C GLY A 89 -8.26 -5.48 17.68
N ASN A 90 -8.96 -4.39 18.02
CA ASN A 90 -9.09 -3.25 17.13
C ASN A 90 -8.01 -2.22 17.41
N PHE A 91 -7.57 -1.56 16.35
CA PHE A 91 -6.65 -0.45 16.45
C PHE A 91 -6.80 0.47 15.24
N GLU A 92 -6.32 1.69 15.39
CA GLU A 92 -6.21 2.66 14.31
C GLU A 92 -4.74 3.02 14.11
N ILE A 93 -4.35 3.28 12.87
CA ILE A 93 -3.03 3.81 12.51
C ILE A 93 -3.26 5.15 11.82
N VAL A 94 -2.54 6.19 12.24
CA VAL A 94 -2.44 7.43 11.47
C VAL A 94 -1.28 7.31 10.48
N VAL A 95 -1.54 7.61 9.21
CA VAL A 95 -0.53 7.68 8.16
C VAL A 95 -0.42 9.10 7.67
N SER A 96 0.77 9.71 7.79
CA SER A 96 1.01 11.09 7.38
C SER A 96 2.49 11.33 7.09
N SER A 97 2.82 12.47 6.49
CA SER A 97 4.19 12.99 6.58
C SER A 97 4.54 13.35 8.03
N GLU A 98 5.85 13.50 8.31
CA GLU A 98 6.33 13.90 9.63
C GLU A 98 5.75 15.25 10.05
N GLU A 99 5.74 16.23 9.13
CA GLU A 99 5.26 17.59 9.45
C GLU A 99 3.76 17.64 9.74
N ASN A 100 2.98 16.70 9.22
CA ASN A 100 1.53 16.64 9.40
C ASN A 100 1.10 15.62 10.49
N LYS A 101 2.04 15.07 11.26
CA LYS A 101 1.73 14.10 12.31
C LYS A 101 0.88 14.75 13.42
N PRO A 102 -0.33 14.22 13.71
CA PRO A 102 -1.13 14.73 14.83
C PRO A 102 -0.45 14.52 16.18
N ALA A 103 -0.51 15.53 17.05
CA ALA A 103 0.04 15.47 18.40
C ALA A 103 -0.64 14.36 19.23
N GLY A 104 0.16 13.63 20.02
CA GLY A 104 -0.36 12.56 20.88
C GLY A 104 -0.79 11.28 20.15
N CYS A 105 -0.55 11.17 18.85
CA CYS A 105 -0.84 9.96 18.10
C CYS A 105 0.12 8.83 18.48
N LYS A 106 -0.44 7.75 19.05
CA LYS A 106 0.31 6.58 19.51
C LYS A 106 0.71 5.64 18.37
N ASN A 107 -0.27 5.20 17.60
CA ASN A 107 -0.07 4.33 16.43
C ASN A 107 0.09 5.20 15.19
N TRP A 108 1.32 5.36 14.73
CA TRP A 108 1.62 6.23 13.60
C TRP A 108 2.63 5.58 12.65
N MET A 109 2.42 5.80 11.35
CA MET A 109 3.34 5.41 10.29
C MET A 109 3.66 6.59 9.39
N LYS A 110 4.93 6.70 9.02
CA LYS A 110 5.44 7.79 8.19
C LYS A 110 5.20 7.51 6.71
N THR A 111 4.71 8.50 5.98
CA THR A 111 4.85 8.58 4.51
C THR A 111 5.74 9.78 4.12
N LEU A 112 6.11 9.90 2.84
CA LEU A 112 6.91 11.04 2.36
C LEU A 112 6.09 12.33 2.36
N SER A 113 6.76 13.47 2.54
CA SER A 113 6.17 14.81 2.40
C SER A 113 5.91 15.18 0.92
N ASP A 114 6.72 14.65 -0.01
CA ASP A 114 6.70 14.85 -1.47
C ASP A 114 7.39 13.63 -2.12
N PRO A 115 6.94 12.99 -3.22
CA PRO A 115 5.94 13.36 -4.25
C PRO A 115 4.47 13.17 -3.86
N GLU A 116 3.56 13.69 -4.71
CA GLU A 116 2.11 13.71 -4.48
C GLU A 116 1.46 12.32 -4.32
N SER A 117 2.01 11.25 -4.91
CA SER A 117 1.46 9.89 -4.77
C SER A 117 2.47 8.91 -4.19
N ALA A 118 2.07 8.25 -3.11
CA ALA A 118 2.73 7.14 -2.46
C ALA A 118 1.75 5.95 -2.33
N MET A 119 2.21 4.82 -1.81
CA MET A 119 1.38 3.63 -1.62
C MET A 119 1.39 3.18 -0.17
N LEU A 120 0.22 2.91 0.40
CA LEU A 120 0.08 2.05 1.56
C LEU A 120 -0.10 0.62 1.08
N ILE A 121 0.71 -0.32 1.57
CA ILE A 121 0.56 -1.75 1.32
C ILE A 121 0.28 -2.48 2.64
N VAL A 122 -0.67 -3.41 2.59
CA VAL A 122 -1.02 -4.32 3.67
C VAL A 122 -0.68 -5.73 3.21
N ARG A 123 0.06 -6.46 4.03
CA ARG A 123 0.42 -7.85 3.81
C ARG A 123 -0.17 -8.69 4.92
N GLN A 124 -1.03 -9.62 4.57
CA GLN A 124 -1.53 -10.62 5.50
C GLN A 124 -1.03 -11.98 5.03
N THR A 125 -0.26 -12.70 5.84
CA THR A 125 0.28 -14.01 5.46
C THR A 125 -0.41 -15.08 6.29
N TYR A 126 -1.10 -15.96 5.60
CA TYR A 126 -1.75 -17.12 6.21
C TYR A 126 -0.70 -18.17 6.55
N ASN A 127 -0.83 -18.78 7.72
CA ASN A 127 -0.19 -20.04 8.03
C ASN A 127 -1.16 -21.22 7.83
N ASP A 128 -2.46 -20.96 7.98
CA ASP A 128 -3.54 -21.91 7.75
C ASP A 128 -4.73 -21.20 7.09
N HIS A 129 -4.85 -21.33 5.76
CA HIS A 129 -5.90 -20.64 4.98
C HIS A 129 -7.31 -21.06 5.37
N ASP A 130 -7.50 -22.28 5.89
CA ASP A 130 -8.83 -22.81 6.16
C ASP A 130 -9.39 -22.32 7.51
N ASN A 131 -8.50 -22.01 8.46
CA ASN A 131 -8.89 -21.69 9.84
C ASN A 131 -8.57 -20.25 10.27
N GLU A 132 -7.76 -19.52 9.51
CA GLU A 132 -7.41 -18.13 9.81
C GLU A 132 -8.38 -17.12 9.17
N ILE A 133 -8.68 -16.06 9.91
CA ILE A 133 -9.54 -14.96 9.49
C ILE A 133 -8.63 -13.77 9.17
N PRO A 134 -8.65 -13.22 7.95
CA PRO A 134 -7.88 -12.03 7.64
C PRO A 134 -8.34 -10.84 8.50
N ALA A 135 -7.40 -9.94 8.75
CA ALA A 135 -7.70 -8.63 9.28
C ALA A 135 -8.62 -7.86 8.31
N THR A 136 -9.64 -7.21 8.88
CA THR A 136 -10.43 -6.23 8.13
C THR A 136 -9.76 -4.88 8.24
N VAL A 137 -9.35 -4.31 7.10
CA VAL A 137 -8.64 -3.04 7.03
C VAL A 137 -9.39 -2.06 6.14
N THR A 138 -9.62 -0.85 6.64
CA THR A 138 -10.21 0.26 5.88
C THR A 138 -9.36 1.51 6.02
N ILE A 139 -9.29 2.33 4.98
CA ILE A 139 -8.59 3.60 4.98
C ILE A 139 -9.55 4.74 4.65
N GLU A 140 -9.41 5.85 5.36
CA GLU A 140 -10.13 7.09 5.11
C GLU A 140 -9.22 8.29 5.38
N LYS A 141 -9.58 9.47 4.88
CA LYS A 141 -8.92 10.70 5.34
C LYS A 141 -9.29 10.95 6.80
N LEU A 142 -8.34 11.51 7.56
CA LEU A 142 -8.60 11.91 8.93
C LEU A 142 -9.59 13.09 8.99
N GLU A 143 -9.47 14.02 8.04
CA GLU A 143 -10.31 15.22 7.95
C GLU A 143 -10.74 15.53 6.50
N GLY A 144 -11.87 16.24 6.37
CA GLY A 144 -12.42 16.70 5.10
C GLY A 144 -13.34 15.69 4.39
N GLN A 145 -13.79 16.05 3.18
CA GLN A 145 -14.75 15.26 2.39
C GLN A 145 -14.14 13.94 1.92
N THR A 146 -14.82 12.82 2.17
CA THR A 146 -14.38 11.46 1.82
C THR A 146 -14.97 10.94 0.50
N LEU A 147 -15.84 11.73 -0.14
CA LEU A 147 -16.43 11.39 -1.43
C LEU A 147 -15.41 11.56 -2.56
N PRO A 148 -15.41 10.66 -3.57
CA PRO A 148 -14.56 10.82 -4.75
C PRO A 148 -14.78 12.16 -5.44
N THR A 149 -13.71 12.73 -5.94
CA THR A 149 -13.78 13.92 -6.79
C THR A 149 -14.36 13.56 -8.17
N PRO A 150 -15.12 14.47 -8.83
CA PRO A 150 -15.54 14.25 -10.20
C PRO A 150 -14.33 14.02 -11.09
N VAL A 151 -14.38 12.96 -11.90
CA VAL A 151 -13.25 12.59 -12.78
C VAL A 151 -13.00 13.68 -13.84
N THR A 152 -11.73 14.07 -14.01
CA THR A 152 -11.29 14.99 -15.06
C THR A 152 -10.56 14.25 -16.18
N CYS A 153 -10.53 14.83 -17.38
CA CYS A 153 -9.76 14.28 -18.50
C CYS A 153 -8.27 14.16 -18.18
N GLU A 154 -7.72 15.11 -17.43
CA GLU A 154 -6.32 15.11 -16.99
C GLU A 154 -6.02 13.94 -16.05
N GLN A 155 -6.90 13.68 -15.07
CA GLN A 155 -6.76 12.53 -14.17
C GLN A 155 -6.79 11.19 -14.95
N VAL A 156 -7.65 11.09 -15.97
CA VAL A 156 -7.73 9.89 -16.82
C VAL A 156 -6.44 9.72 -17.64
N ASP A 157 -5.96 10.78 -18.29
CA ASP A 157 -4.73 10.76 -19.08
C ASP A 157 -3.52 10.36 -18.22
N GLU A 158 -3.35 10.98 -17.05
CA GLU A 158 -2.30 10.60 -16.11
C GLU A 158 -2.42 9.15 -15.66
N ALA A 159 -3.62 8.70 -15.29
CA ALA A 159 -3.85 7.36 -14.80
C ALA A 159 -3.59 6.30 -15.87
N LEU A 160 -3.91 6.58 -17.14
CA LEU A 160 -3.60 5.71 -18.27
C LEU A 160 -2.09 5.63 -18.51
N LYS A 161 -1.38 6.76 -18.48
CA LYS A 161 0.09 6.80 -18.58
C LYS A 161 0.76 5.99 -17.46
N LYS A 162 0.34 6.19 -16.20
CA LYS A 162 0.84 5.43 -15.03
C LYS A 162 0.55 3.93 -15.17
N SER A 163 -0.62 3.56 -15.67
CA SER A 163 -0.99 2.16 -15.90
C SER A 163 -0.13 1.49 -16.99
N ALA A 164 0.13 2.19 -18.10
CA ALA A 164 1.00 1.69 -19.17
C ALA A 164 2.46 1.54 -18.69
N LEU A 165 2.97 2.52 -17.94
CA LEU A 165 4.30 2.46 -17.33
C LEU A 165 4.43 1.28 -16.36
N PHE A 166 3.41 1.03 -15.56
CA PHE A 166 3.39 -0.12 -14.65
C PHE A 166 3.50 -1.45 -15.41
N VAL A 167 2.66 -1.68 -16.42
CA VAL A 167 2.66 -2.94 -17.19
C VAL A 167 4.00 -3.16 -17.88
N GLY A 168 4.51 -2.17 -18.60
CA GLY A 168 5.78 -2.29 -19.32
C GLY A 168 6.99 -2.36 -18.39
N GLY A 169 7.04 -1.47 -17.40
CA GLY A 169 8.18 -1.31 -16.51
C GLY A 169 8.31 -2.42 -15.48
N ALA A 170 7.22 -2.88 -14.86
CA ALA A 170 7.24 -4.02 -13.93
C ALA A 170 7.69 -5.30 -14.65
N SER A 171 7.11 -5.59 -15.82
CA SER A 171 7.44 -6.78 -16.62
C SER A 171 8.92 -6.78 -17.03
N PHE A 172 9.43 -5.63 -17.48
CA PHE A 172 10.84 -5.48 -17.84
C PHE A 172 11.77 -5.67 -16.63
N MET A 173 11.43 -5.07 -15.49
CA MET A 173 12.20 -5.17 -14.24
C MET A 173 12.36 -6.63 -13.81
N PHE A 174 11.25 -7.36 -13.67
CA PHE A 174 11.29 -8.76 -13.23
C PHE A 174 11.94 -9.69 -14.26
N ALA A 175 11.75 -9.44 -15.56
CA ALA A 175 12.45 -10.20 -16.60
C ALA A 175 13.97 -10.02 -16.55
N ARG A 176 14.48 -8.84 -16.14
CA ARG A 176 15.91 -8.62 -15.93
C ARG A 176 16.45 -9.36 -14.71
N TRP A 177 15.68 -9.36 -13.61
CA TRP A 177 16.05 -10.09 -12.40
C TRP A 177 16.11 -11.60 -12.66
N ALA A 178 15.12 -12.17 -13.34
CA ALA A 178 15.09 -13.59 -13.72
C ALA A 178 16.30 -14.01 -14.59
N LYS A 179 16.84 -13.10 -15.40
CA LYS A 179 18.02 -13.34 -16.25
C LYS A 179 19.36 -13.17 -15.53
N GLY A 180 19.37 -12.88 -14.22
CA GLY A 180 20.60 -12.70 -13.43
C GLY A 180 21.39 -11.43 -13.75
N LYS A 181 20.84 -10.49 -14.53
CA LYS A 181 21.50 -9.20 -14.84
C LYS A 181 21.14 -8.10 -13.84
N ALA A 182 21.02 -8.47 -12.56
CA ALA A 182 21.00 -7.50 -11.48
C ALA A 182 22.45 -7.08 -11.21
N SER A 183 22.94 -6.08 -11.94
CA SER A 183 24.16 -5.40 -11.50
C SER A 183 23.83 -4.76 -10.14
N LEU A 184 24.32 -5.38 -9.06
CA LEU A 184 24.49 -4.73 -7.77
C LEU A 184 25.28 -3.45 -8.03
N HIS A 185 24.61 -2.30 -8.03
CA HIS A 185 25.30 -1.04 -7.81
C HIS A 185 25.66 -1.04 -6.33
N ARG A 186 26.85 -1.55 -6.02
CA ARG A 186 27.55 -1.23 -4.78
C ARG A 186 27.78 0.28 -4.81
N PHE A 187 27.05 1.02 -3.98
CA PHE A 187 27.39 2.40 -3.67
C PHE A 187 28.54 2.34 -2.66
N ASN A 188 29.72 2.78 -3.10
CA ASN A 188 30.79 3.26 -2.22
C ASN A 188 30.42 4.66 -1.73
#